data_AF-A0A953RJC1-F1
#
_entry.id   AF-A0A953RJC1-F1
#
_cell.length_a   1.000
_cell.length_b   1.000
_cell.length_c   1.000
_cell.angle_alpha   90.00
_cell.angle_beta   90.00
_cell.angle_gamma   90.00
#
_symmetry.space_group_name_H-M   'P 1'
#
loop_
_entity.id
_entity.type
_entity.pdbx_description
1 polymer ?
#
loop_
_entity_poly.entity_id
_entity_poly.type
_entity_poly.pdbx_seq_one_letter_code
_entity_poly.pdbx_strand_id
1 'polypeptide(L)'
;MGADLAGNSWHRRQDKLGGVFVSNGISADHQRYLALGGLGFLLGDGALNYGRENIVESYYNAHLWRGIFAGVDLQHLNNPGYNRDRGPVLAPGFRFHLDF
;
A
#
# COMPACT_ATOMS: atom_id res chain seq x y z
N MET A 1 10.25 -1.52 -3.58
CA MET A 1 10.80 -2.77 -4.16
C MET A 1 9.65 -3.74 -4.33
N GLY A 2 9.61 -4.54 -5.40
CA GLY A 2 8.54 -5.51 -5.58
C GLY A 2 8.89 -6.57 -6.61
N ALA A 3 8.17 -7.67 -6.58
CA ALA A 3 8.30 -8.77 -7.53
C ALA A 3 6.95 -9.46 -7.74
N ASP A 4 6.76 -10.04 -8.93
CA ASP A 4 5.61 -10.87 -9.26
C ASP A 4 6.02 -12.21 -9.89
N LEU A 5 5.13 -13.18 -9.72
CA LEU A 5 5.21 -14.53 -10.26
C LEU A 5 3.99 -14.76 -11.15
N ALA A 6 4.26 -15.14 -12.40
CA ALA A 6 3.22 -15.59 -13.31
C ALA A 6 2.64 -16.94 -12.84
N GLY A 7 1.34 -17.13 -12.99
CA GLY A 7 0.62 -18.33 -12.54
C GLY A 7 0.85 -19.61 -13.35
N ASN A 8 1.99 -19.70 -14.05
CA ASN A 8 2.38 -20.87 -14.83
C ASN A 8 2.41 -22.14 -13.96
N SER A 9 2.86 -22.04 -12.71
CA SER A 9 2.98 -23.17 -11.78
C SER A 9 1.64 -23.77 -11.36
N TRP A 10 0.53 -23.02 -11.48
CA TRP A 10 -0.83 -23.50 -11.16
C TRP A 10 -1.77 -23.45 -12.36
N HIS A 11 -1.21 -23.54 -13.58
CA HIS A 11 -1.96 -23.61 -14.84
C HIS A 11 -2.81 -22.37 -15.17
N ARG A 12 -2.52 -21.22 -14.55
CA ARG A 12 -3.16 -19.93 -14.86
C ARG A 12 -2.14 -18.95 -15.42
N ARG A 13 -1.78 -19.11 -16.70
CA ARG A 13 -0.69 -18.33 -17.34
C ARG A 13 -0.95 -16.82 -17.39
N GLN A 14 -2.20 -16.41 -17.26
CA GLN A 14 -2.63 -15.00 -17.27
C GLN A 14 -2.79 -14.42 -15.85
N ASP A 15 -2.64 -15.24 -14.82
CA ASP A 15 -2.74 -14.80 -13.43
C ASP A 15 -1.36 -14.37 -12.93
N LYS A 16 -1.36 -13.48 -11.94
CA LYS A 16 -0.14 -12.98 -11.30
C LYS A 16 -0.30 -12.93 -9.79
N LEU A 17 0.69 -13.45 -9.07
CA LEU A 17 0.86 -13.27 -7.63
C LEU A 17 2.04 -12.35 -7.40
N GLY A 18 1.88 -11.29 -6.61
CA GLY A 18 2.96 -10.35 -6.37
C GLY A 18 3.07 -9.91 -4.93
N GLY A 19 4.25 -9.38 -4.61
CA GLY A 19 4.57 -8.80 -3.32
C GLY A 19 5.37 -7.52 -3.50
N VAL A 20 5.01 -6.49 -2.74
CA VAL A 20 5.62 -5.17 -2.81
C VAL A 20 5.93 -4.67 -1.41
N PHE A 21 7.09 -4.03 -1.27
CA PHE A 21 7.48 -3.26 -0.10
C PHE A 21 7.68 -1.79 -0.50
N VAL A 22 6.97 -0.90 0.17
CA VAL A 22 7.05 0.55 -0.01
C VAL A 22 7.43 1.18 1.31
N SER A 23 8.32 2.17 1.27
CA SER A 23 8.72 2.93 2.45
C SER A 23 8.66 4.42 2.12
N ASN A 24 7.61 5.07 2.59
CA ASN A 24 7.32 6.48 2.35
C ASN A 24 7.92 7.36 3.45
N GLY A 25 8.18 8.61 3.11
CA GLY A 25 8.61 9.64 4.05
C GLY A 25 8.29 11.03 3.52
N ILE A 26 8.17 11.98 4.43
CA ILE A 26 7.97 13.41 4.13
C ILE A 26 9.28 14.17 4.35
N SER A 27 9.43 15.33 3.70
CA SER A 27 10.65 16.15 3.82
C SER A 27 10.92 16.59 5.26
N ALA A 28 12.20 16.84 5.59
CA ALA A 28 12.61 17.24 6.94
C ALA A 28 11.91 18.53 7.42
N ASP A 29 11.71 19.50 6.52
CA ASP A 29 10.99 20.74 6.84
C ASP A 29 9.52 20.47 7.20
N HIS A 30 8.86 19.55 6.48
CA HIS A 30 7.48 19.18 6.76
C HIS A 30 7.37 18.39 8.07
N GLN A 31 8.34 17.50 8.36
CA GLN A 31 8.42 16.82 9.66
C GLN A 31 8.51 17.84 10.80
N ARG A 32 9.39 18.84 10.67
CA ARG A 32 9.57 19.89 11.68
C ARG A 32 8.31 20.74 11.84
N TYR A 33 7.66 21.12 10.75
CA TYR A 33 6.40 21.87 10.80
C TYR A 33 5.32 21.10 11.57
N LEU A 34 5.12 19.81 11.29
CA LEU A 34 4.12 18.98 11.97
C LEU A 34 4.51 18.66 13.42
N ALA A 35 5.79 18.47 13.71
CA ALA A 35 6.29 18.29 15.08
C ALA A 35 6.06 19.53 15.96
N LEU A 36 6.06 20.72 15.37
CA LEU A 36 5.74 21.98 16.05
C LEU A 36 4.24 22.24 16.21
N GLY A 37 3.37 21.27 15.87
CA GLY A 37 1.92 21.42 15.96
C GLY A 37 1.25 21.99 14.72
N GLY A 38 1.97 22.07 13.60
CA GLY A 38 1.38 22.42 12.30
C GLY A 38 0.31 21.42 11.88
N LEU A 39 -0.72 21.90 11.17
CA LEU A 39 -1.77 21.09 10.58
C LEU A 39 -1.55 21.04 9.06
N GLY A 40 -1.29 19.86 8.52
CA GLY A 40 -1.15 19.65 7.09
C GLY A 40 -2.49 19.29 6.44
N PHE A 41 -2.59 19.45 5.12
CA PHE A 41 -3.78 19.05 4.35
C PHE A 41 -4.09 17.54 4.49
N LEU A 42 -3.06 16.71 4.66
CA LEU A 42 -3.18 15.26 4.79
C LEU A 42 -3.12 14.76 6.25
N LEU A 43 -2.62 15.60 7.18
CA LEU A 43 -2.29 15.19 8.56
C LEU A 43 -2.78 16.24 9.55
N GLY A 44 -3.80 15.87 10.32
CA GLY A 44 -4.41 16.72 11.34
C GLY A 44 -4.00 16.40 12.78
N ASP A 45 -2.98 15.56 12.96
CA ASP A 45 -2.64 15.01 14.29
C ASP A 45 -2.07 16.07 15.26
N GLY A 46 -1.46 17.14 14.72
CA GLY A 46 -0.57 17.99 15.52
C GLY A 46 0.64 17.20 16.05
N ALA A 47 1.60 17.91 16.66
CA ALA A 47 2.79 17.38 17.35
C ALA A 47 3.28 15.97 16.90
N LEU A 48 3.57 15.83 15.61
CA LEU A 48 3.77 14.51 14.97
C LEU A 48 4.97 13.74 15.58
N ASN A 49 4.72 12.55 16.13
CA ASN A 49 5.76 11.59 16.46
C ASN A 49 6.20 10.83 15.19
N TYR A 50 7.11 11.46 14.44
CA TYR A 50 7.47 11.00 13.10
C TYR A 50 8.04 9.57 13.07
N GLY A 51 7.50 8.76 12.15
CA GLY A 51 8.05 7.49 11.70
C GLY A 51 7.82 7.32 10.21
N ARG A 52 8.75 6.69 9.49
CA ARG A 52 8.49 6.34 8.09
C ARG A 52 7.30 5.40 8.00
N GLU A 53 6.44 5.65 7.04
CA GLU A 53 5.33 4.76 6.73
C GLU A 53 5.87 3.61 5.88
N ASN A 54 5.69 2.38 6.35
CA ASN A 54 6.14 1.20 5.63
C ASN A 54 4.93 0.34 5.29
N ILE A 55 4.80 -0.01 4.02
CA ILE A 55 3.69 -0.78 3.50
C ILE A 55 4.24 -2.06 2.90
N VAL A 56 3.73 -3.19 3.37
CA VAL A 56 3.91 -4.49 2.72
C VAL A 56 2.59 -4.84 2.06
N GLU A 57 2.60 -5.05 0.75
CA GLU A 57 1.45 -5.46 -0.03
C GLU A 57 1.70 -6.85 -0.60
N SER A 58 0.67 -7.69 -0.55
CA SER A 58 0.60 -8.92 -1.34
C SER A 58 -0.69 -8.92 -2.12
N TYR A 59 -0.63 -9.34 -3.39
CA TYR A 59 -1.79 -9.33 -4.26
C TYR A 59 -1.84 -10.54 -5.18
N TYR A 60 -3.05 -10.92 -5.57
CA TYR A 60 -3.29 -11.92 -6.62
C TYR A 60 -4.26 -11.34 -7.64
N ASN A 61 -3.86 -11.31 -8.91
CA ASN A 61 -4.71 -10.93 -10.03
C ASN A 61 -5.08 -12.17 -10.86
N ALA A 62 -6.37 -12.39 -11.00
CA ALA A 62 -6.98 -13.47 -11.77
C ALA A 62 -7.53 -12.94 -13.09
N HIS A 63 -7.17 -13.58 -14.21
CA HIS A 63 -7.90 -13.40 -15.46
C HIS A 63 -9.11 -14.34 -15.44
N LEU A 64 -10.31 -13.75 -15.43
CA LEU A 64 -11.56 -14.49 -15.30
C LEU A 64 -12.12 -14.88 -16.67
N TRP A 65 -12.19 -13.92 -17.57
CA TRP A 65 -12.72 -14.08 -18.92
C TRP A 65 -12.11 -13.01 -19.82
N ARG A 66 -12.23 -13.16 -21.14
CA ARG A 66 -11.75 -12.20 -22.16
C ARG A 66 -12.00 -10.75 -21.72
N GLY A 67 -10.92 -10.03 -21.37
CA GLY A 67 -10.96 -8.63 -20.96
C GLY A 67 -11.42 -8.37 -19.52
N ILE A 68 -11.69 -9.40 -18.72
CA ILE A 68 -12.15 -9.30 -17.33
C ILE A 68 -11.08 -9.84 -16.38
N PHE A 69 -10.59 -8.97 -15.50
CA PHE A 69 -9.63 -9.30 -14.47
C PHE A 69 -10.18 -8.92 -13.10
N ALA A 70 -9.97 -9.78 -12.12
CA ALA A 70 -10.30 -9.53 -10.72
C ALA A 70 -9.05 -9.75 -9.86
N GLY A 71 -8.83 -8.87 -8.90
CA GLY A 71 -7.69 -8.90 -8.02
C GLY A 71 -8.10 -8.79 -6.56
N VAL A 72 -7.36 -9.46 -5.69
CA VAL A 72 -7.41 -9.24 -4.25
C VAL A 72 -6.05 -8.78 -3.79
N ASP A 73 -6.01 -7.87 -2.83
CA ASP A 73 -4.78 -7.44 -2.19
C ASP A 73 -4.95 -7.32 -0.67
N LEU A 74 -3.84 -7.48 0.04
CA LEU A 74 -3.75 -7.25 1.45
C LEU A 74 -2.52 -6.38 1.72
N GLN A 75 -2.76 -5.24 2.35
CA GLN A 75 -1.74 -4.27 2.70
C GLN A 75 -1.60 -4.21 4.22
N HIS A 76 -0.36 -4.29 4.69
CA HIS A 76 0.01 -4.05 6.07
C HIS A 76 0.81 -2.74 6.15
N LEU A 77 0.20 -1.73 6.77
CA LEU A 77 0.74 -0.38 6.89
C LEU A 77 1.25 -0.16 8.32
N ASN A 78 2.53 0.14 8.46
CA ASN A 78 3.15 0.55 9.71
C ASN A 78 3.32 2.07 9.76
N ASN A 79 2.92 2.69 10.88
CA ASN A 79 2.92 4.15 11.07
C ASN A 79 2.10 4.91 10.00
N PRO A 80 0.81 4.59 9.83
CA PRO A 80 -0.01 5.18 8.77
C PRO A 80 -0.07 6.71 8.90
N GLY A 81 0.24 7.46 7.85
CA GLY A 81 0.36 8.92 7.93
C GLY A 81 1.60 9.39 8.69
N TYR A 82 2.67 8.61 8.66
CA TYR A 82 3.98 8.93 9.22
C TYR A 82 4.03 9.16 10.75
N ASN A 83 3.01 8.70 11.48
CA ASN A 83 2.92 8.86 12.93
C ASN A 83 3.12 7.51 13.64
N ARG A 84 4.10 7.43 14.54
CA ARG A 84 4.38 6.23 15.36
C ARG A 84 3.32 5.97 16.42
N ASP A 85 2.56 6.99 16.79
CA ASP A 85 1.48 6.85 17.77
C ASP A 85 0.27 6.12 17.16
N ARG A 86 0.24 5.97 15.83
CA ARG A 86 -0.76 5.18 15.13
C ARG A 86 -0.29 3.73 15.00
N GLY A 87 -1.15 2.82 15.41
CA GLY A 87 -0.90 1.38 15.30
C GLY A 87 -0.84 0.89 13.85
N PRO A 88 -0.28 -0.31 13.61
CA PRO A 88 -0.31 -0.91 12.29
C PRO A 88 -1.74 -1.18 11.83
N VAL A 89 -2.00 -0.97 10.53
CA VAL A 89 -3.30 -1.20 9.92
C VAL A 89 -3.20 -2.30 8.86
N LEU A 90 -4.17 -3.20 8.86
CA LEU A 90 -4.39 -4.15 7.78
C LEU A 90 -5.54 -3.62 6.90
N ALA A 91 -5.25 -3.42 5.63
CA ALA A 91 -6.22 -2.96 4.64
C ALA A 91 -6.40 -4.04 3.57
N PRO A 92 -7.50 -4.80 3.59
CA PRO A 92 -7.85 -5.69 2.49
C PRO A 92 -8.46 -4.90 1.33
N GLY A 93 -8.12 -5.30 0.11
CA GLY A 93 -8.54 -4.65 -1.13
C GLY A 93 -9.09 -5.64 -2.15
N PHE A 94 -9.99 -5.14 -2.99
CA PHE A 94 -10.45 -5.83 -4.18
C PHE A 94 -10.30 -4.88 -5.38
N ARG A 95 -9.81 -5.41 -6.50
CA ARG A 95 -9.60 -4.68 -7.74
C ARG A 95 -10.34 -5.37 -8.86
N PHE A 96 -10.87 -4.57 -9.77
CA PHE A 96 -11.56 -5.08 -10.94
C PHE A 96 -11.16 -4.27 -12.16
N HIS A 97 -10.77 -4.95 -13.23
CA HIS A 97 -10.32 -4.32 -14.46
C HIS A 97 -11.05 -4.93 -15.65
N LEU A 98 -11.50 -4.05 -16.55
CA LEU A 98 -12.30 -4.37 -17.72
C LEU A 98 -11.66 -3.72 -18.96
N ASP A 99 -11.28 -4.55 -19.93
CA ASP A 99 -10.85 -4.12 -21.27
C ASP A 99 -12.00 -4.35 -22.27
N PHE A 100 -12.27 -3.34 -23.10
CA PHE A 100 -13.34 -3.29 -24.10
C PHE A 100 -12.81 -3.12 -25.52
#